data_AF-A0A955SHI1-F1
#
_entry.id   AF-A0A955SHI1-F1
#
_cell.length_a   1.000
_cell.length_b   1.000
_cell.length_c   1.000
_cell.angle_alpha   90.00
_cell.angle_beta   90.00
_cell.angle_gamma   90.00
#
_symmetry.space_group_name_H-M   'P 1'
#
loop_
_entity.id
_entity.type
_entity.pdbx_description
1 polymer ?
#
loop_
_entity_poly.entity_id
_entity_poly.type
_entity_poly.pdbx_seq_one_letter_code
_entity_poly.pdbx_strand_id
1 'polypeptide(L)'
;EVQGLIDAARKELFELAGREFNPNSPKQLASLLFDERGVPETRNRTTKQEVLEDLARSGEPLAEKVIEYRQLTKLKSTYLDALPDLIKEGDERVHTSYNTTVANTGRISSSNPNLQNIPVRSDLGRRVREAFVAAEGRRFIAADYSQIELRVLAHYSKDPGFQKAFQEGLDIHAFTASEIFDVPADQVDKDMRRKAKEINFGLNYGMSSFGLASRLNISRGEARDYMDRYFERYPKIKSYFDDTLEAAERDGYVTTIVGRRVEV
;
A
#
# COMPACT_ATOMS: atom_id res chain seq x y z
N GLU A 1 5.71 24.22 14.16
CA GLU A 1 5.03 22.99 14.63
C GLU A 1 5.75 21.73 14.15
N VAL A 2 5.67 21.34 12.87
CA VAL A 2 6.22 20.06 12.36
C VAL A 2 7.71 19.87 12.65
N GLN A 3 8.52 20.94 12.56
CA GLN A 3 9.93 20.87 12.93
C GLN A 3 10.15 20.40 14.39
N GLY A 4 9.34 20.90 15.34
CA GLY A 4 9.43 20.48 16.74
C GLY A 4 9.05 19.01 16.95
N LEU A 5 8.09 18.50 16.17
CA LEU A 5 7.73 17.06 16.18
C LEU A 5 8.87 16.20 15.62
N ILE A 6 9.53 16.66 14.55
CA ILE A 6 10.70 15.97 13.98
C ILE A 6 11.84 15.92 15.00
N ASP A 7 12.11 17.03 15.70
CA ASP A 7 13.18 17.12 16.69
C ASP A 7 12.90 16.23 17.90
N ALA A 8 11.64 16.20 18.38
CA ALA A 8 11.22 15.29 19.44
C ALA A 8 11.36 13.81 19.03
N ALA A 9 10.86 13.45 17.85
CA ALA A 9 10.96 12.08 17.34
C ALA A 9 12.42 11.65 17.12
N ARG A 10 13.29 12.57 16.68
CA ARG A 10 14.74 12.34 16.54
C ARG A 10 15.39 12.08 17.89
N LYS A 11 15.05 12.86 18.91
CA LYS A 11 15.61 12.68 20.26
C LYS A 11 15.25 11.31 20.81
N GLU A 12 13.99 10.90 20.72
CA GLU A 12 13.53 9.59 21.15
C GLU A 12 14.18 8.45 20.35
N LEU A 13 14.40 8.63 19.04
CA LEU A 13 15.18 7.67 18.23
C LEU A 13 16.60 7.48 18.74
N PHE A 14 17.27 8.56 19.14
CA PHE A 14 18.64 8.49 19.66
C PHE A 14 18.69 7.83 21.03
N GLU A 15 17.68 8.07 21.87
CA GLU A 15 17.51 7.38 23.16
C GLU A 15 17.28 5.87 22.94
N LEU A 16 16.37 5.49 22.04
CA LEU A 16 16.11 4.09 21.69
C LEU A 16 17.32 3.39 21.07
N ALA A 17 18.14 4.13 20.32
CA ALA A 17 19.36 3.61 19.69
C ALA A 17 20.57 3.59 20.63
N GLY A 18 20.53 4.32 21.75
CA GLY A 18 21.67 4.53 22.65
C GLY A 18 22.81 5.37 22.05
N ARG A 19 22.62 5.93 20.85
CA ARG A 19 23.61 6.77 20.14
C ARG A 19 22.95 7.62 19.07
N GLU A 20 23.66 8.66 18.65
CA GLU A 20 23.28 9.41 17.45
C GLU A 20 23.56 8.61 16.18
N PHE A 21 22.66 8.73 15.20
CA PHE A 21 22.80 8.19 13.86
C PHE A 21 21.92 8.97 12.88
N ASN A 22 22.02 8.70 11.58
CA ASN A 22 21.14 9.26 10.57
C ASN A 22 19.98 8.30 10.27
N PRO A 23 18.73 8.58 10.70
CA PRO A 23 17.59 7.68 10.47
C PRO A 23 17.16 7.58 9.00
N ASN A 24 17.59 8.54 8.18
CA ASN A 24 17.36 8.54 6.74
C ASN A 24 18.42 7.75 5.97
N SER A 25 19.52 7.32 6.61
CA SER A 25 20.54 6.48 5.98
C SER A 25 20.14 5.00 6.08
N PRO A 26 19.78 4.33 4.96
CA PRO A 26 19.40 2.92 5.00
C PRO A 26 20.51 2.03 5.56
N LYS A 27 21.77 2.38 5.26
CA LYS A 27 22.96 1.64 5.71
C LYS A 27 23.14 1.73 7.23
N GLN A 28 23.06 2.93 7.81
CA GLN A 28 23.23 3.08 9.25
C GLN A 28 22.08 2.41 10.02
N LEU A 29 20.84 2.60 9.55
CA LEU A 29 19.70 1.97 10.19
C LEU A 29 19.71 0.44 10.07
N ALA A 30 20.11 -0.11 8.92
CA ALA A 30 20.23 -1.56 8.76
C ALA A 30 21.30 -2.16 9.67
N SER A 31 22.42 -1.46 9.88
CA SER A 31 23.44 -1.92 10.80
C SER A 31 22.95 -1.90 12.25
N LEU A 32 22.29 -0.81 12.66
CA LEU A 32 21.71 -0.70 13.99
C LEU A 32 20.63 -1.76 14.29
N LEU A 33 19.71 -2.01 13.34
CA LEU A 33 18.64 -3.00 13.52
C LEU A 33 19.18 -4.44 13.52
N PHE A 34 20.00 -4.81 12.53
CA PHE A 34 20.36 -6.21 12.31
C PHE A 34 21.67 -6.62 12.98
N ASP A 35 22.67 -5.73 13.07
CA ASP A 35 23.96 -6.07 13.70
C ASP A 35 23.94 -5.79 15.20
N GLU A 36 23.54 -4.57 15.61
CA GLU A 36 23.65 -4.13 17.01
C GLU A 36 22.51 -4.69 17.87
N ARG A 37 21.26 -4.64 17.38
CA ARG A 37 20.08 -5.13 18.12
C ARG A 37 19.76 -6.61 17.87
N GLY A 38 20.39 -7.24 16.88
CA GLY A 38 20.19 -8.65 16.56
C GLY A 38 18.78 -9.00 16.10
N VAL A 39 18.05 -8.06 15.49
CA VAL A 39 16.72 -8.32 14.91
C VAL A 39 16.85 -9.39 13.83
N PRO A 40 15.98 -10.42 13.78
CA PRO A 40 16.07 -11.48 12.79
C PRO A 40 16.16 -10.94 11.36
N GLU A 41 17.17 -11.39 10.62
CA GLU A 41 17.40 -10.90 9.26
C GLU A 41 16.23 -11.27 8.35
N THR A 42 15.69 -10.26 7.65
CA THR A 42 14.96 -10.53 6.40
C THR A 42 15.99 -10.78 5.29
N ARG A 43 15.63 -11.59 4.30
CA ARG A 43 16.51 -12.06 3.20
C ARG A 43 17.37 -10.96 2.52
N ASN A 44 17.01 -9.67 2.67
CA ASN A 44 17.68 -8.53 2.03
C ASN A 44 18.13 -7.40 2.99
N ARG A 45 18.19 -7.60 4.33
CA ARG A 45 18.61 -6.57 5.33
C ARG A 45 18.13 -5.15 5.01
N THR A 46 16.87 -5.02 4.60
CA THR A 46 16.34 -3.79 4.01
C THR A 46 15.59 -2.98 5.06
N THR A 47 15.67 -1.65 4.96
CA THR A 47 14.92 -0.71 5.81
C THR A 47 13.82 -0.01 5.03
N LYS A 48 13.24 -0.72 4.05
CA LYS A 48 12.04 -0.30 3.33
C LYS A 48 10.85 -0.20 4.29
N GLN A 49 9.89 0.64 3.93
CA GLN A 49 8.69 0.91 4.73
C GLN A 49 7.98 -0.39 5.17
N GLU A 50 7.73 -1.31 4.24
CA GLU A 50 7.05 -2.59 4.54
C GLU A 50 7.81 -3.42 5.58
N VAL A 51 9.14 -3.52 5.46
CA VAL A 51 9.95 -4.27 6.43
C VAL A 51 9.96 -3.59 7.79
N LEU A 52 10.02 -2.26 7.83
CA LEU A 52 9.89 -1.53 9.10
C LEU A 52 8.51 -1.71 9.73
N GLU A 53 7.45 -1.76 8.92
CA GLU A 53 6.07 -2.02 9.40
C GLU A 53 5.94 -3.44 9.96
N ASP A 54 6.57 -4.43 9.33
CA ASP A 54 6.64 -5.79 9.85
C ASP A 54 7.39 -5.84 11.19
N LEU A 55 8.55 -5.18 11.28
CA LEU A 55 9.35 -5.11 12.49
C LEU A 55 8.60 -4.40 13.63
N ALA A 56 7.94 -3.28 13.34
CA ALA A 56 7.11 -2.57 14.30
C ALA A 56 5.97 -3.46 14.82
N ARG A 57 5.32 -4.24 13.94
CA ARG A 57 4.27 -5.20 14.34
C ARG A 57 4.80 -6.35 15.19
N SER A 58 6.04 -6.77 14.99
CA SER A 58 6.72 -7.71 15.89
C SER A 58 7.19 -7.10 17.22
N GLY A 59 6.91 -5.83 17.46
CA GLY A 59 7.20 -5.14 18.72
C GLY A 59 8.58 -4.47 18.78
N GLU A 60 9.24 -4.21 17.64
CA GLU A 60 10.52 -3.49 17.60
C GLU A 60 10.29 -1.96 17.66
N PRO A 61 10.53 -1.29 18.80
CA PRO A 61 10.15 0.12 18.99
C PRO A 61 10.96 1.06 18.10
N LEU A 62 12.21 0.71 17.78
CA LEU A 62 13.05 1.53 16.90
C LEU A 62 12.46 1.60 15.48
N ALA A 63 11.87 0.50 14.99
CA ALA A 63 11.27 0.46 13.66
C ALA A 63 10.02 1.37 13.58
N GLU A 64 9.15 1.30 14.60
CA GLU A 64 7.97 2.16 14.72
C GLU A 64 8.36 3.64 14.72
N LYS A 65 9.33 4.01 15.57
CA LYS A 65 9.77 5.40 15.70
C LYS A 65 10.46 5.92 14.44
N VAL A 66 11.18 5.07 13.70
CA VAL A 66 11.77 5.44 12.40
C VAL A 66 10.68 5.76 11.39
N ILE A 67 9.60 4.96 11.35
CA ILE A 67 8.47 5.20 10.44
C ILE A 67 7.87 6.59 10.71
N GLU A 68 7.59 6.91 11.98
CA GLU A 68 7.08 8.21 12.38
C GLU A 68 8.02 9.35 11.95
N TYR A 69 9.31 9.25 12.29
CA TYR A 69 10.30 10.26 11.91
C TYR A 69 10.39 10.46 10.39
N ARG A 70 10.41 9.37 9.62
CA ARG A 70 10.45 9.44 8.14
C ARG A 70 9.19 10.05 7.54
N GLN A 71 8.02 9.77 8.13
CA GLN A 71 6.77 10.38 7.71
C GLN A 71 6.77 11.88 7.96
N LEU A 72 7.20 12.33 9.14
CA LEU A 72 7.28 13.76 9.50
C LEU A 72 8.31 14.51 8.64
N THR A 73 9.50 13.95 8.47
CA THR A 73 10.55 14.57 7.64
C THR A 73 10.13 14.66 6.18
N LYS A 74 9.51 13.61 5.63
CA LYS A 74 8.94 13.65 4.27
C LYS A 74 7.80 14.67 4.17
N LEU A 75 6.91 14.74 5.17
CA LEU A 75 5.82 15.71 5.23
C LEU A 75 6.37 17.14 5.10
N LYS A 76 7.39 17.45 5.91
CA LYS A 76 8.03 18.77 5.91
C LYS A 76 8.73 19.05 4.59
N SER A 77 9.71 18.21 4.22
CA SER A 77 10.59 18.49 3.08
C SER A 77 9.88 18.44 1.72
N THR A 78 9.01 17.45 1.53
CA THR A 78 8.39 17.19 0.21
C THR A 78 7.17 18.06 -0.02
N TYR A 79 6.47 18.49 1.04
CA TYR A 79 5.20 19.19 0.89
C TYR A 79 5.23 20.59 1.52
N LEU A 80 5.51 20.70 2.82
CA LEU A 80 5.39 21.99 3.52
C LEU A 80 6.44 23.02 3.10
N ASP A 81 7.67 22.58 2.85
CA ASP A 81 8.75 23.45 2.41
C ASP A 81 8.74 23.61 0.88
N ALA A 82 8.61 22.50 0.15
CA ALA A 82 8.79 22.52 -1.30
C ALA A 82 7.59 23.06 -2.10
N LEU A 83 6.35 22.81 -1.68
CA LEU A 83 5.19 23.24 -2.49
C LEU A 83 5.02 24.77 -2.58
N PRO A 84 5.22 25.55 -1.50
CA PRO A 84 5.17 27.01 -1.58
C PRO A 84 6.16 27.59 -2.59
N ASP A 85 7.38 27.06 -2.62
CA ASP A 85 8.44 27.48 -3.55
C ASP A 85 8.13 27.14 -5.02
N LEU A 86 7.17 26.23 -5.26
CA LEU A 86 6.72 25.80 -6.60
C LEU A 86 5.44 26.51 -7.05
N ILE A 87 4.92 27.45 -6.27
CA ILE A 87 3.80 28.29 -6.69
C ILE A 87 4.28 29.22 -7.80
N LYS A 88 3.61 29.14 -8.94
CA LYS A 88 3.94 29.99 -10.08
C LYS A 88 3.45 31.41 -9.85
N GLU A 89 4.36 32.37 -10.01
CA GLU A 89 4.02 33.79 -9.98
C GLU A 89 3.03 34.12 -11.12
N GLY A 90 1.97 34.85 -10.78
CA GLY A 90 0.95 35.33 -11.72
C GLY A 90 -0.34 34.51 -11.78
N ASP A 91 -0.35 33.24 -11.37
CA ASP A 91 -1.60 32.46 -11.24
C ASP A 91 -1.84 31.85 -9.85
N GLU A 92 -0.84 31.90 -8.97
CA GLU A 92 -0.89 31.36 -7.60
C GLU A 92 -1.23 29.86 -7.56
N ARG A 93 -0.79 29.11 -8.59
CA ARG A 93 -1.02 27.66 -8.69
C ARG A 93 0.29 26.87 -8.66
N VAL A 94 0.17 25.64 -8.19
CA VAL A 94 1.18 24.60 -8.37
C VAL A 94 0.87 23.81 -9.63
N HIS A 95 1.85 23.67 -10.51
CA HIS A 95 1.72 22.96 -11.79
C HIS A 95 2.51 21.66 -11.74
N THR A 96 1.84 20.52 -11.94
CA THR A 96 2.49 19.20 -12.00
C THR A 96 2.67 18.72 -13.44
N SER A 97 3.68 17.90 -13.66
CA SER A 97 3.87 17.16 -14.90
C SER A 97 3.29 15.76 -14.80
N TYR A 98 2.35 15.42 -15.69
CA TYR A 98 1.83 14.06 -15.83
C TYR A 98 2.61 13.30 -16.90
N ASN A 99 3.39 12.31 -16.47
CA ASN A 99 4.20 11.49 -17.36
C ASN A 99 3.39 10.24 -17.76
N THR A 100 3.21 10.05 -19.06
CA THR A 100 2.35 9.00 -19.63
C THR A 100 3.11 7.76 -20.12
N THR A 101 4.44 7.83 -20.17
CA THR A 101 5.31 6.80 -20.76
C THR A 101 6.32 6.19 -19.79
N VAL A 102 6.13 6.38 -18.47
CA VAL A 102 7.10 5.96 -17.44
C VAL A 102 6.76 4.61 -16.81
N ALA A 103 5.50 4.37 -16.42
CA ALA A 103 5.15 3.15 -15.71
C ALA A 103 4.92 1.99 -16.69
N ASN A 104 5.56 0.84 -16.44
CA ASN A 104 5.39 -0.38 -17.24
C ASN A 104 3.91 -0.78 -17.40
N THR A 105 3.12 -0.62 -16.34
CA THR A 105 1.69 -0.97 -16.32
C THR A 105 0.78 0.02 -17.06
N GLY A 106 1.33 1.12 -17.58
CA GLY A 106 0.57 2.19 -18.25
C GLY A 106 -0.10 3.19 -17.32
N ARG A 107 0.17 3.15 -16.02
CA ARG A 107 -0.25 4.20 -15.08
C ARG A 107 0.43 5.52 -15.42
N ILE A 108 -0.29 6.62 -15.26
CA ILE A 108 0.29 7.96 -15.30
C ILE A 108 1.08 8.17 -14.01
N SER A 109 2.27 8.75 -14.09
CA SER A 109 3.01 9.24 -12.93
C SER A 109 3.01 10.76 -12.89
N SER A 110 3.30 11.34 -11.72
CA SER A 110 3.34 12.78 -11.51
C SER A 110 4.70 13.21 -10.95
N SER A 111 5.27 14.29 -11.49
CA SER A 111 6.56 14.85 -11.09
C SER A 111 6.55 16.38 -11.14
N ASN A 112 7.50 16.99 -10.43
CA ASN A 112 7.76 18.44 -10.42
C ASN A 112 6.52 19.34 -10.23
N PRO A 113 5.78 19.24 -9.10
CA PRO A 113 5.89 18.26 -8.01
C PRO A 113 4.98 17.03 -8.24
N ASN A 114 5.21 15.96 -7.48
CA ASN A 114 4.31 14.81 -7.50
C ASN A 114 3.03 15.11 -6.71
N LEU A 115 1.90 15.28 -7.39
CA LEU A 115 0.58 15.54 -6.80
C LEU A 115 -0.30 14.28 -6.68
N GLN A 116 0.19 13.11 -7.12
CA GLN A 116 -0.53 11.84 -6.94
C GLN A 116 -0.30 11.23 -5.54
N ASN A 117 0.74 11.66 -4.83
CA ASN A 117 1.14 11.10 -3.53
C ASN A 117 0.92 12.09 -2.36
N ILE A 118 0.01 13.05 -2.48
CA ILE A 118 -0.35 13.97 -1.39
C ILE A 118 -0.87 13.16 -0.20
N PRO A 119 -0.34 13.37 1.02
CA PRO A 119 -0.68 12.58 2.19
C PRO A 119 -2.15 12.76 2.60
N VAL A 120 -2.76 11.68 3.11
CA VAL A 120 -4.19 11.66 3.51
C VAL A 120 -4.47 10.86 4.79
N ARG A 121 -3.52 10.02 5.22
CA ARG A 121 -3.77 9.03 6.30
C ARG A 121 -3.69 9.65 7.70
N SER A 122 -2.69 10.49 7.97
CA SER A 122 -2.50 11.17 9.26
C SER A 122 -3.20 12.52 9.30
N ASP A 123 -3.48 13.05 10.49
CA ASP A 123 -4.09 14.38 10.65
C ASP A 123 -3.21 15.49 10.07
N LEU A 124 -1.89 15.41 10.29
CA LEU A 124 -0.94 16.31 9.64
C LEU A 124 -0.97 16.18 8.11
N GLY A 125 -1.11 14.96 7.59
CA GLY A 125 -1.29 14.72 6.16
C GLY A 125 -2.57 15.35 5.61
N ARG A 126 -3.69 15.22 6.33
CA ARG A 126 -4.96 15.85 5.97
C ARG A 126 -4.85 17.37 5.92
N ARG A 127 -4.16 17.99 6.88
CA ARG A 127 -3.87 19.43 6.88
C ARG A 127 -3.07 19.89 5.65
N VAL A 128 -2.12 19.09 5.16
CA VAL A 128 -1.44 19.37 3.89
C VAL A 128 -2.41 19.34 2.72
N ARG A 129 -3.33 18.38 2.69
CA ARG A 129 -4.35 18.30 1.63
C ARG A 129 -5.35 19.47 1.70
N GLU A 130 -5.68 19.97 2.88
CA GLU A 130 -6.54 21.15 3.08
C GLU A 130 -5.93 22.43 2.52
N ALA A 131 -4.60 22.49 2.38
CA ALA A 131 -3.93 23.63 1.75
C ALA A 131 -4.21 23.74 0.24
N PHE A 132 -4.71 22.67 -0.39
CA PHE A 132 -5.18 22.72 -1.76
C PHE A 132 -6.61 23.29 -1.77
N VAL A 133 -6.75 24.51 -2.25
CA VAL A 133 -8.04 25.22 -2.31
C VAL A 133 -8.51 25.43 -3.75
N ALA A 134 -9.83 25.42 -3.94
CA ALA A 134 -10.42 25.79 -5.22
C ALA A 134 -10.28 27.29 -5.44
N ALA A 135 -10.16 27.72 -6.70
CA ALA A 135 -10.20 29.14 -7.02
C ALA A 135 -11.54 29.76 -6.57
N GLU A 136 -11.56 31.08 -6.41
CA GLU A 136 -12.75 31.81 -5.99
C GLU A 136 -13.98 31.47 -6.87
N GLY A 137 -15.13 31.30 -6.22
CA GLY A 137 -16.37 30.89 -6.90
C GLY A 137 -16.40 29.44 -7.40
N ARG A 138 -15.34 28.64 -7.20
CA ARG A 138 -15.27 27.24 -7.64
C ARG A 138 -15.29 26.24 -6.48
N ARG A 139 -15.41 24.96 -6.85
CA ARG A 139 -15.35 23.81 -5.95
C ARG A 139 -14.52 22.71 -6.58
N PHE A 140 -13.86 21.90 -5.76
CA PHE A 140 -13.30 20.64 -6.23
C PHE A 140 -14.37 19.56 -6.29
N ILE A 141 -14.26 18.70 -7.30
CA ILE A 141 -15.03 17.46 -7.42
C ILE A 141 -14.00 16.34 -7.41
N ALA A 142 -14.13 15.44 -6.45
CA ALA A 142 -13.33 14.23 -6.36
C ALA A 142 -14.22 13.02 -6.67
N ALA A 143 -13.77 12.17 -7.58
CA ALA A 143 -14.40 10.91 -7.92
C ALA A 143 -13.34 9.82 -7.91
N ASP A 144 -13.64 8.70 -7.25
CA ASP A 144 -12.75 7.54 -7.13
C ASP A 144 -13.56 6.27 -7.43
N TYR A 145 -12.97 5.34 -8.18
CA TYR A 145 -13.63 4.09 -8.51
C TYR A 145 -13.64 3.16 -7.28
N SER A 146 -14.82 2.81 -6.80
CA SER A 146 -14.97 1.84 -5.71
C SER A 146 -14.38 0.48 -6.09
N GLN A 147 -13.26 0.11 -5.46
CA GLN A 147 -12.63 -1.21 -5.56
C GLN A 147 -12.26 -1.60 -7.01
N ILE A 148 -11.75 -0.64 -7.80
CA ILE A 148 -11.50 -0.81 -9.24
C ILE A 148 -10.71 -2.08 -9.58
N GLU A 149 -9.65 -2.39 -8.83
CA GLU A 149 -8.81 -3.55 -9.14
C GLU A 149 -9.52 -4.89 -8.91
N LEU A 150 -10.38 -5.00 -7.91
CA LEU A 150 -11.17 -6.21 -7.67
C LEU A 150 -12.29 -6.36 -8.70
N ARG A 151 -12.86 -5.25 -9.18
CA ARG A 151 -13.82 -5.28 -10.31
C ARG A 151 -13.14 -5.73 -11.60
N VAL A 152 -11.92 -5.26 -11.84
CA VAL A 152 -11.09 -5.70 -12.97
C VAL A 152 -10.73 -7.18 -12.83
N LEU A 153 -10.37 -7.65 -11.64
CA LEU A 153 -10.15 -9.07 -11.37
C LEU A 153 -11.40 -9.91 -11.65
N ALA A 154 -12.58 -9.48 -11.19
CA ALA A 154 -13.85 -10.14 -11.46
C ALA A 154 -14.16 -10.21 -12.98
N HIS A 155 -13.77 -9.17 -13.72
CA HIS A 155 -13.92 -9.14 -15.18
C HIS A 155 -13.00 -10.14 -15.88
N TYR A 156 -11.70 -10.15 -15.57
CA TYR A 156 -10.74 -11.06 -16.21
C TYR A 156 -10.96 -12.51 -15.83
N SER A 157 -11.10 -12.78 -14.52
CA SER A 157 -11.32 -14.14 -14.04
C SER A 157 -12.67 -14.71 -14.46
N LYS A 158 -13.67 -13.83 -14.66
CA LYS A 158 -15.07 -14.22 -14.86
C LYS A 158 -15.59 -15.10 -13.72
N ASP A 159 -15.07 -14.88 -12.51
CA ASP A 159 -15.49 -15.64 -11.36
C ASP A 159 -16.92 -15.27 -10.95
N PRO A 160 -17.85 -16.24 -10.90
CA PRO A 160 -19.26 -15.96 -10.65
C PRO A 160 -19.50 -15.41 -9.25
N GLY A 161 -18.70 -15.78 -8.25
CA GLY A 161 -18.81 -15.27 -6.89
C GLY A 161 -18.48 -13.79 -6.82
N PHE A 162 -17.35 -13.38 -7.41
CA PHE A 162 -16.96 -11.98 -7.49
C PHE A 162 -17.93 -11.15 -8.35
N GLN A 163 -18.35 -11.67 -9.51
CA GLN A 163 -19.29 -10.97 -10.37
C GLN A 163 -20.64 -10.74 -9.68
N LYS A 164 -21.17 -11.77 -9.01
CA LYS A 164 -22.41 -11.67 -8.23
C LYS A 164 -22.28 -10.60 -7.13
N ALA A 165 -21.20 -10.66 -6.34
CA ALA A 165 -20.98 -9.70 -5.26
C ALA A 165 -20.98 -8.24 -5.77
N PHE A 166 -20.35 -7.97 -6.91
CA PHE A 166 -20.35 -6.62 -7.49
C PHE A 166 -21.66 -6.22 -8.16
N GLN A 167 -22.41 -7.15 -8.75
CA GLN A 167 -23.72 -6.90 -9.36
C GLN A 167 -24.78 -6.59 -8.31
N GLU A 168 -24.73 -7.28 -7.18
CA GLU A 168 -25.64 -7.10 -6.04
C GLU A 168 -25.21 -5.94 -5.12
N GLY A 169 -24.09 -5.26 -5.42
CA GLY A 169 -23.61 -4.12 -4.63
C GLY A 169 -23.10 -4.52 -3.24
N LEU A 170 -22.69 -5.78 -3.06
CA LEU A 170 -22.16 -6.29 -1.80
C LEU A 170 -20.78 -5.71 -1.51
N ASP A 171 -20.46 -5.59 -0.23
CA ASP A 171 -19.10 -5.35 0.21
C ASP A 171 -18.26 -6.62 -0.04
N ILE A 172 -17.45 -6.60 -1.10
CA ILE A 172 -16.63 -7.76 -1.48
C ILE A 172 -15.74 -8.26 -0.34
N HIS A 173 -15.26 -7.39 0.55
CA HIS A 173 -14.41 -7.84 1.66
C HIS A 173 -15.22 -8.55 2.74
N ALA A 174 -16.42 -8.07 3.04
CA ALA A 174 -17.32 -8.75 3.97
C ALA A 174 -17.86 -10.05 3.37
N PHE A 175 -18.17 -10.04 2.07
CA PHE A 175 -18.56 -11.23 1.33
C PHE A 175 -17.45 -12.29 1.34
N THR A 176 -16.22 -11.93 0.98
CA THR A 176 -15.05 -12.82 1.08
C THR A 176 -14.84 -13.32 2.51
N ALA A 177 -15.04 -12.48 3.53
CA ALA A 177 -14.91 -12.90 4.92
C ALA A 177 -15.95 -13.97 5.29
N SER A 178 -17.23 -13.72 4.98
CA SER A 178 -18.31 -14.69 5.20
C SER A 178 -17.97 -16.06 4.60
N GLU A 179 -17.41 -16.05 3.39
CA GLU A 179 -17.06 -17.26 2.66
C GLU A 179 -15.80 -17.98 3.19
N ILE A 180 -14.73 -17.26 3.55
CA ILE A 180 -13.49 -17.87 4.06
C ILE A 180 -13.66 -18.37 5.50
N PHE A 181 -14.35 -17.59 6.33
CA PHE A 181 -14.55 -17.91 7.75
C PHE A 181 -15.75 -18.84 7.97
N ASP A 182 -16.53 -19.13 6.93
CA ASP A 182 -17.74 -19.95 6.98
C ASP A 182 -18.75 -19.44 8.02
N VAL A 183 -19.01 -18.13 7.97
CA VAL A 183 -19.96 -17.44 8.85
C VAL A 183 -20.99 -16.67 8.03
N PRO A 184 -22.25 -16.55 8.49
CA PRO A 184 -23.23 -15.68 7.86
C PRO A 184 -22.74 -14.22 7.73
N ALA A 185 -23.19 -13.50 6.69
CA ALA A 185 -22.72 -12.15 6.39
C ALA A 185 -22.99 -11.13 7.53
N ASP A 186 -24.03 -11.33 8.32
CA ASP A 186 -24.39 -10.53 9.49
C ASP A 186 -23.52 -10.84 10.74
N GLN A 187 -22.76 -11.95 10.71
CA GLN A 187 -21.81 -12.35 11.75
C GLN A 187 -20.36 -11.99 11.39
N VAL A 188 -20.13 -11.38 10.23
CA VAL A 188 -18.79 -10.89 9.85
C VAL A 188 -18.42 -9.68 10.70
N ASP A 189 -17.46 -9.88 11.60
CA ASP A 189 -16.93 -8.79 12.40
C ASP A 189 -15.90 -7.93 11.64
N LYS A 190 -15.45 -6.85 12.30
CA LYS A 190 -14.46 -5.92 11.71
C LYS A 190 -13.10 -6.56 11.46
N ASP A 191 -12.68 -7.52 12.29
CA ASP A 191 -11.39 -8.19 12.14
C ASP A 191 -11.42 -9.18 10.98
N MET A 192 -12.49 -9.97 10.85
CA MET A 192 -12.73 -10.87 9.72
C MET A 192 -12.74 -10.10 8.40
N ARG A 193 -13.49 -8.99 8.32
CA ARG A 193 -13.51 -8.13 7.14
C ARG A 193 -12.12 -7.54 6.83
N ARG A 194 -11.37 -7.13 7.86
CA ARG A 194 -9.99 -6.64 7.70
C ARG A 194 -9.07 -7.73 7.15
N LYS A 195 -9.11 -8.94 7.69
CA LYS A 195 -8.33 -10.09 7.21
C LYS A 195 -8.68 -10.43 5.76
N ALA A 196 -9.97 -10.52 5.43
CA ALA A 196 -10.43 -10.78 4.06
C ALA A 196 -10.03 -9.68 3.06
N LYS A 197 -9.96 -8.42 3.50
CA LYS A 197 -9.40 -7.33 2.69
C LYS A 197 -7.93 -7.58 2.37
N GLU A 198 -7.11 -7.90 3.38
CA GLU A 198 -5.69 -8.19 3.18
C GLU A 198 -5.47 -9.44 2.32
N ILE A 199 -6.33 -10.46 2.43
CA ILE A 199 -6.33 -11.65 1.56
C ILE A 199 -6.63 -11.27 0.12
N ASN A 200 -7.74 -10.56 -0.13
CA ASN A 200 -8.14 -10.11 -1.48
C ASN A 200 -7.02 -9.36 -2.19
N PHE A 201 -6.42 -8.36 -1.52
CA PHE A 201 -5.33 -7.59 -2.11
C PHE A 201 -4.04 -8.40 -2.21
N GLY A 202 -3.68 -9.15 -1.16
CA GLY A 202 -2.47 -9.97 -1.16
C GLY A 202 -2.46 -10.96 -2.32
N LEU A 203 -3.55 -11.71 -2.50
CA LEU A 203 -3.66 -12.70 -3.57
C LEU A 203 -3.71 -12.06 -4.95
N ASN A 204 -4.39 -10.93 -5.12
CA ASN A 204 -4.38 -10.17 -6.38
C ASN A 204 -2.97 -9.72 -6.81
N TYR A 205 -2.04 -9.60 -5.85
CA TYR A 205 -0.64 -9.26 -6.10
C TYR A 205 0.32 -10.45 -5.99
N GLY A 206 -0.18 -11.69 -6.01
CA GLY A 206 0.66 -12.90 -5.99
C GLY A 206 1.36 -13.15 -4.65
N MET A 207 0.81 -12.66 -3.54
CA MET A 207 1.35 -12.92 -2.21
C MET A 207 1.30 -14.41 -1.88
N SER A 208 2.44 -14.95 -1.46
CA SER A 208 2.52 -16.33 -0.98
C SER A 208 1.91 -16.48 0.41
N SER A 209 1.65 -17.71 0.85
CA SER A 209 1.19 -18.00 2.22
C SER A 209 2.16 -17.49 3.29
N PHE A 210 3.46 -17.41 2.98
CA PHE A 210 4.45 -16.78 3.86
C PHE A 210 4.20 -15.27 4.00
N GLY A 211 4.01 -14.56 2.89
CA GLY A 211 3.71 -13.13 2.90
C GLY A 211 2.37 -12.84 3.60
N LEU A 212 1.37 -13.68 3.35
CA LEU A 212 0.05 -13.54 3.96
C LEU A 212 0.09 -13.79 5.47
N ALA A 213 0.83 -14.80 5.93
CA ALA A 213 1.01 -15.09 7.36
C ALA A 213 1.61 -13.90 8.12
N SER A 214 2.68 -13.32 7.58
CA SER A 214 3.31 -12.12 8.15
C SER A 214 2.34 -10.93 8.13
N ARG A 215 1.62 -10.72 7.02
CA ARG A 215 0.71 -9.60 6.88
C ARG A 215 -0.51 -9.67 7.79
N LEU A 216 -1.02 -10.87 8.05
CA LEU A 216 -2.15 -11.09 8.95
C LEU A 216 -1.73 -11.31 10.41
N ASN A 217 -0.43 -11.47 10.68
CA ASN A 217 0.12 -11.88 11.97
C ASN A 217 -0.48 -13.20 12.47
N ILE A 218 -0.48 -14.22 11.60
CA ILE A 218 -1.02 -15.56 11.86
C ILE A 218 0.01 -16.64 11.54
N SER A 219 -0.32 -17.90 11.89
CA SER A 219 0.55 -19.03 11.53
C SER A 219 0.57 -19.26 10.01
N ARG A 220 1.66 -19.85 9.50
CA ARG A 220 1.74 -20.23 8.07
C ARG A 220 0.70 -21.27 7.67
N GLY A 221 0.32 -22.16 8.60
CA GLY A 221 -0.75 -23.14 8.37
C GLY A 221 -2.08 -22.44 8.15
N GLU A 222 -2.45 -21.55 9.06
CA GLU A 222 -3.68 -20.77 8.97
C GLU A 222 -3.72 -19.89 7.70
N ALA A 223 -2.60 -19.27 7.33
CA ALA A 223 -2.51 -18.51 6.09
C ALA A 223 -2.72 -19.39 4.85
N ARG A 224 -2.17 -20.60 4.83
CA ARG A 224 -2.40 -21.56 3.75
C ARG A 224 -3.87 -21.98 3.69
N ASP A 225 -4.47 -22.30 4.83
CA ASP A 225 -5.88 -22.70 4.89
C ASP A 225 -6.81 -21.59 4.35
N TYR A 226 -6.52 -20.32 4.66
CA TYR A 226 -7.26 -19.19 4.09
C TYR A 226 -7.09 -19.05 2.57
N MET A 227 -5.88 -19.29 2.05
CA MET A 227 -5.65 -19.28 0.60
C MET A 227 -6.39 -20.41 -0.10
N ASP A 228 -6.35 -21.61 0.48
CA ASP A 228 -6.99 -22.79 -0.08
C ASP A 228 -8.51 -22.60 -0.13
N ARG A 229 -9.13 -22.14 0.97
CA ARG A 229 -10.56 -21.78 1.01
C ARG A 229 -10.93 -20.69 0.01
N TYR A 230 -10.09 -19.66 -0.12
CA TYR A 230 -10.31 -18.60 -1.10
C TYR A 230 -10.37 -19.15 -2.52
N PHE A 231 -9.42 -19.98 -2.93
CA PHE A 231 -9.39 -20.54 -4.28
C PHE A 231 -10.42 -21.65 -4.49
N GLU A 232 -10.82 -22.37 -3.44
CA GLU A 232 -11.96 -23.29 -3.48
C GLU A 232 -13.26 -22.53 -3.76
N ARG A 233 -13.44 -21.36 -3.15
CA ARG A 233 -14.63 -20.53 -3.37
C ARG A 233 -14.62 -19.75 -4.67
N TYR A 234 -13.43 -19.35 -5.13
CA TYR A 234 -13.23 -18.55 -6.33
C TYR A 234 -12.31 -19.28 -7.34
N PRO A 235 -12.73 -20.46 -7.84
CA PRO A 235 -11.87 -21.31 -8.67
C PRO A 235 -11.47 -20.65 -9.99
N LYS A 236 -12.30 -19.74 -10.53
CA LYS A 236 -11.99 -19.03 -11.78
C LYS A 236 -10.91 -17.97 -11.59
N ILE A 237 -10.76 -17.42 -10.38
CA ILE A 237 -9.62 -16.56 -10.06
C ILE A 237 -8.32 -17.36 -10.10
N LYS A 238 -8.32 -18.57 -9.52
CA LYS A 238 -7.16 -19.46 -9.58
C LYS A 238 -6.78 -19.78 -11.03
N SER A 239 -7.76 -20.22 -11.83
CA SER A 239 -7.52 -20.51 -13.26
C SER A 239 -6.96 -19.30 -14.00
N TYR A 240 -7.50 -18.11 -13.76
CA TYR A 240 -6.98 -16.89 -14.39
C TYR A 240 -5.51 -16.61 -14.03
N PHE A 241 -5.11 -16.82 -12.76
CA PHE A 241 -3.71 -16.65 -12.37
C PHE A 241 -2.80 -17.69 -13.02
N ASP A 242 -3.20 -18.97 -12.99
CA ASP A 242 -2.45 -20.06 -13.61
C ASP A 242 -2.29 -19.82 -15.12
N ASP A 243 -3.39 -19.52 -15.83
CA ASP A 243 -3.41 -19.23 -17.28
C ASP A 243 -2.55 -18.00 -17.62
N THR A 244 -2.55 -16.98 -16.78
CA THR A 244 -1.75 -15.75 -16.99
C THR A 244 -0.26 -16.04 -16.83
N LEU A 245 0.13 -16.88 -15.88
CA LEU A 245 1.52 -17.30 -15.69
C LEU A 245 2.01 -18.16 -16.85
N GLU A 246 1.20 -19.13 -17.30
CA GLU A 246 1.53 -19.95 -18.47
C GLU A 246 1.67 -19.10 -19.75
N ALA A 247 0.77 -18.13 -19.95
CA ALA A 247 0.86 -17.21 -21.08
C ALA A 247 2.11 -16.33 -20.99
N ALA A 248 2.46 -15.84 -19.81
CA ALA A 248 3.68 -15.08 -19.56
C ALA A 248 4.95 -15.88 -19.91
N GLU A 249 5.03 -17.15 -19.46
CA GLU A 249 6.17 -18.02 -19.75
C GLU A 249 6.27 -18.37 -21.24
N ARG A 250 5.13 -18.59 -21.91
CA ARG A 250 5.08 -18.92 -23.34
C ARG A 250 5.41 -17.73 -24.24
N ASP A 251 4.79 -16.58 -23.97
CA ASP A 251 4.78 -15.44 -24.88
C ASP A 251 5.83 -14.37 -24.53
N GLY A 252 6.37 -14.39 -23.30
CA GLY A 252 7.33 -13.41 -22.80
C GLY A 252 6.71 -12.08 -22.35
N TYR A 253 5.38 -11.95 -22.43
CA TYR A 253 4.65 -10.75 -22.02
C TYR A 253 3.23 -11.08 -21.56
N VAL A 254 2.61 -10.15 -20.83
CA VAL A 254 1.17 -10.15 -20.51
C VAL A 254 0.48 -8.94 -21.13
N THR A 255 -0.85 -9.02 -21.29
CA THR A 255 -1.64 -7.91 -21.85
C THR A 255 -2.78 -7.46 -20.95
N THR A 256 -3.15 -6.19 -21.05
CA THR A 256 -4.41 -5.67 -20.50
C THR A 256 -5.57 -5.80 -21.50
N ILE A 257 -6.79 -5.48 -21.07
CA ILE A 257 -8.04 -5.54 -21.85
C ILE A 257 -8.00 -4.74 -23.15
N VAL A 258 -7.17 -3.69 -23.19
CA VAL A 258 -6.96 -2.84 -24.38
C VAL A 258 -5.67 -3.19 -25.13
N GLY A 259 -5.04 -4.33 -24.81
CA GLY A 259 -3.85 -4.83 -25.50
C GLY A 259 -2.53 -4.16 -25.09
N ARG A 260 -2.47 -3.40 -23.98
CA ARG A 260 -1.19 -2.88 -23.46
C ARG A 260 -0.34 -4.07 -23.01
N ARG A 261 0.90 -4.16 -23.51
CA ARG A 261 1.86 -5.21 -23.17
C ARG A 261 2.77 -4.82 -22.02
N VAL A 262 3.10 -5.79 -21.19
CA VAL A 262 4.16 -5.73 -20.18
C VAL A 262 5.03 -6.97 -20.36
N GLU A 263 6.29 -6.78 -20.74
CA GLU A 263 7.28 -7.85 -20.87
C GLU A 263 7.63 -8.42 -19.48
N VAL A 264 7.90 -9.73 -19.42
CA VAL A 264 8.19 -10.51 -18.20
C VAL A 264 9.69 -10.61 -17.95
#